data_AF-X0TZS3-F1
#
_entry.id   AF-X0TZS3-F1
#
_cell.length_a   1.000
_cell.length_b   1.000
_cell.length_c   1.000
_cell.angle_alpha   90.00
_cell.angle_beta   90.00
_cell.angle_gamma   90.00
#
_symmetry.space_group_name_H-M   'P 1'
#
loop_
_entity.id
_entity.type
_entity.pdbx_description
1 polymer ?
#
loop_
_entity_poly.entity_id
_entity_poly.type
_entity_poly.pdbx_seq_one_letter_code
_entity_poly.pdbx_strand_id
1 'polypeptide(L)'
;MWKLKAPKPVKLIVGILAADEPARGEAVKMIEARIGKCDLISDVWPFDQTDYYRDEAGDNILRQFVSIEKLIDPGKLADIKHDTNKLEQKLAKQSASDLSRPVNLDPGLIGPSKLILATTKNYSHRIYLGKKMYAEVTLIFDK
;
A
#
# COMPACT_ATOMS: atom_id res chain seq x y z
N MET A 1 20.49 -31.37 -9.20
CA MET A 1 20.75 -30.00 -8.71
C MET A 1 19.77 -29.04 -9.36
N TRP A 2 19.18 -28.12 -8.60
CA TRP A 2 18.17 -27.19 -9.11
C TRP A 2 18.81 -26.04 -9.88
N LYS A 3 18.20 -25.64 -11.01
CA LYS A 3 18.57 -24.41 -11.74
C LYS A 3 17.63 -23.30 -11.35
N LEU A 4 18.11 -22.36 -10.53
CA LEU A 4 17.32 -21.23 -10.06
C LEU A 4 17.00 -20.28 -11.22
N LYS A 5 15.77 -19.79 -11.28
CA LYS A 5 15.32 -18.75 -12.21
C LYS A 5 14.95 -17.50 -11.42
N ALA A 6 15.26 -16.33 -11.95
CA ALA A 6 14.79 -15.08 -11.37
C ALA A 6 13.25 -15.02 -11.39
N PRO A 7 12.61 -14.43 -10.37
CA PRO A 7 11.18 -14.21 -10.39
C PRO A 7 10.81 -13.27 -11.54
N LYS A 8 9.63 -13.48 -12.14
CA LYS A 8 9.10 -12.53 -13.12
C LYS A 8 8.69 -11.25 -12.39
N PRO A 9 8.92 -10.06 -12.99
CA PRO A 9 8.40 -8.81 -12.46
C PRO A 9 6.88 -8.83 -12.35
N VAL A 10 6.35 -8.16 -11.33
CA VAL A 10 4.91 -8.11 -11.00
C VAL A 10 4.42 -6.66 -10.87
N LYS A 11 3.11 -6.49 -10.88
CA LYS A 11 2.47 -5.17 -10.78
C LYS A 11 2.44 -4.72 -9.32
N LEU A 12 2.91 -3.50 -9.06
CA LEU A 12 2.78 -2.86 -7.76
C LEU A 12 1.44 -2.12 -7.71
N ILE A 13 0.69 -2.37 -6.65
CA ILE A 13 -0.52 -1.63 -6.28
C ILE A 13 -0.31 -1.01 -4.91
N VAL A 14 -0.90 0.15 -4.66
CA VAL A 14 -0.95 0.77 -3.33
C VAL A 14 -2.40 1.07 -2.99
N GLY A 15 -2.90 0.48 -1.91
CA GLY A 15 -4.15 0.90 -1.28
C GLY A 15 -3.92 2.17 -0.46
N ILE A 16 -4.79 3.15 -0.65
CA ILE A 16 -4.76 4.44 0.04
C ILE A 16 -6.04 4.55 0.86
N LEU A 17 -5.89 4.80 2.15
CA LEU A 17 -6.95 5.34 2.99
C LEU A 17 -6.53 6.75 3.42
N ALA A 18 -7.38 7.74 3.23
CA ALA A 18 -7.07 9.14 3.53
C ALA A 18 -8.21 9.82 4.28
N ALA A 19 -7.87 10.72 5.21
CA ALA A 19 -8.83 11.45 6.02
C ALA A 19 -9.72 12.42 5.23
N ASP A 20 -9.20 12.95 4.12
CA ASP A 20 -9.87 13.91 3.25
C ASP A 20 -9.26 13.95 1.84
N GLU A 21 -9.89 14.69 0.93
CA GLU A 21 -9.43 14.88 -0.45
C GLU A 21 -8.03 15.50 -0.57
N PRO A 22 -7.67 16.57 0.18
CA PRO A 22 -6.31 17.10 0.21
C PRO A 22 -5.24 16.05 0.57
N ALA A 23 -5.46 15.29 1.64
CA ALA A 23 -4.54 14.24 2.09
C ALA A 23 -4.41 13.13 1.05
N ARG A 24 -5.52 12.71 0.43
CA ARG A 24 -5.52 11.75 -0.69
C ARG A 24 -4.72 12.26 -1.88
N GLY A 25 -4.95 13.51 -2.30
CA GLY A 25 -4.27 14.13 -3.43
C GLY A 25 -2.76 14.22 -3.21
N GLU A 26 -2.33 14.61 -2.01
CA GLU A 26 -0.91 14.66 -1.66
C GLU A 26 -0.28 13.28 -1.58
N ALA A 27 -1.02 12.28 -1.06
CA ALA A 27 -0.56 10.89 -1.02
C ALA A 27 -0.23 10.36 -2.43
N VAL A 28 -1.12 10.58 -3.42
CA VAL A 28 -0.88 10.18 -4.81
C VAL A 28 0.35 10.87 -5.39
N LYS A 29 0.49 12.19 -5.21
CA LYS A 29 1.68 12.95 -5.67
C LYS A 29 2.98 12.40 -5.07
N MET A 30 2.97 12.09 -3.77
CA MET A 30 4.15 11.57 -3.07
C MET A 30 4.49 10.14 -3.52
N ILE A 31 3.49 9.31 -3.80
CA ILE A 31 3.69 7.99 -4.41
C ILE A 31 4.35 8.13 -5.80
N GLU A 32 3.83 9.01 -6.65
CA GLU A 32 4.40 9.21 -7.99
C GLU A 32 5.84 9.70 -7.94
N ALA A 33 6.13 10.65 -7.06
CA ALA A 33 7.46 11.22 -6.90
C ALA A 33 8.49 10.24 -6.31
N ARG A 34 8.09 9.36 -5.38
CA ARG A 34 9.01 8.50 -4.62
C ARG A 34 9.09 7.06 -5.11
N ILE A 35 7.96 6.51 -5.55
CA ILE A 35 7.78 5.08 -5.87
C ILE A 35 7.78 4.88 -7.39
N GLY A 36 7.04 5.71 -8.12
CA GLY A 36 7.01 5.71 -9.57
C GLY A 36 5.68 6.18 -10.15
N LYS A 37 5.68 6.52 -11.43
CA LYS A 37 4.50 7.01 -12.15
C LYS A 37 3.32 6.04 -12.06
N CYS A 38 2.14 6.57 -11.77
CA CYS A 38 0.91 5.80 -11.77
C CYS A 38 0.40 5.61 -13.20
N ASP A 39 -0.08 4.41 -13.53
CA ASP A 39 -0.72 4.12 -14.82
C ASP A 39 -2.20 3.75 -14.72
N LEU A 40 -2.66 3.45 -13.50
CA LEU A 40 -4.07 3.36 -13.17
C LEU A 40 -4.29 4.01 -11.81
N ILE A 41 -5.31 4.85 -11.74
CA ILE A 41 -5.83 5.45 -10.51
C ILE A 41 -7.31 5.09 -10.50
N SER A 42 -7.78 4.42 -9.45
CA SER A 42 -9.19 4.06 -9.33
C SER A 42 -10.05 5.28 -9.03
N ASP A 43 -11.37 5.09 -9.14
CA ASP A 43 -12.34 5.96 -8.50
C ASP A 43 -12.06 6.10 -6.99
N VAL A 44 -12.62 7.14 -6.39
CA VAL A 44 -12.56 7.39 -4.95
C VAL A 44 -13.92 7.07 -4.37
N TRP A 45 -13.95 6.42 -3.21
CA TRP A 45 -15.20 6.15 -2.53
C TRP A 45 -15.00 6.02 -1.00
N PRO A 46 -16.07 6.14 -0.20
CA PRO A 46 -15.97 6.08 1.26
C PRO A 46 -15.49 4.73 1.79
N PHE A 47 -14.71 4.76 2.86
CA PHE A 47 -14.33 3.59 3.64
C PHE A 47 -15.15 3.53 4.93
N ASP A 48 -16.27 2.82 4.88
CA ASP A 48 -17.27 2.69 5.95
C ASP A 48 -17.32 1.28 6.56
N GLN A 49 -16.33 0.44 6.26
CA GLN A 49 -16.35 -0.99 6.62
C GLN A 49 -15.88 -1.27 8.05
N THR A 50 -15.23 -0.31 8.72
CA THR A 50 -14.81 -0.44 10.11
C THR A 50 -14.49 0.91 10.74
N ASP A 51 -14.78 1.04 12.04
CA ASP A 51 -14.42 2.20 12.87
C ASP A 51 -12.97 2.19 13.36
N TYR A 52 -12.20 1.15 13.02
CA TYR A 52 -10.84 0.93 13.52
C TYR A 52 -9.88 2.11 13.31
N TYR A 53 -10.08 2.91 12.26
CA TYR A 53 -9.21 4.04 11.90
C TYR A 53 -9.75 5.39 12.36
N ARG A 54 -10.91 5.45 13.03
CA ARG A 54 -11.59 6.70 13.34
C ARG A 54 -10.73 7.67 14.15
N ASP A 55 -10.08 7.17 15.20
CA ASP A 55 -9.24 7.98 16.08
C ASP A 55 -7.94 8.46 15.39
N GLU A 56 -7.50 7.73 14.35
CA GLU A 56 -6.25 8.01 13.64
C GLU A 56 -6.43 8.89 12.40
N ALA A 57 -7.53 8.70 11.67
CA ALA A 57 -7.79 9.25 10.33
C ALA A 57 -9.15 9.97 10.20
N GLY A 58 -9.94 10.06 11.28
CA GLY A 58 -11.23 10.74 11.29
C GLY A 58 -12.39 9.90 10.76
N ASP A 59 -13.57 10.54 10.64
CA ASP A 59 -14.84 9.86 10.37
C ASP A 59 -15.13 9.60 8.89
N ASN A 60 -14.54 10.39 7.97
CA ASN A 60 -14.90 10.40 6.55
C ASN A 60 -13.75 9.88 5.67
N ILE A 61 -13.27 8.68 5.99
CA ILE A 61 -12.11 8.10 5.33
C ILE A 61 -12.44 7.79 3.86
N LEU A 62 -11.59 8.26 2.96
CA LEU A 62 -11.65 7.99 1.53
C LEU A 62 -10.72 6.82 1.19
N ARG A 63 -11.22 5.88 0.38
CA ARG A 63 -10.42 4.79 -0.20
C ARG A 63 -10.12 5.07 -1.66
N GLN A 64 -8.89 4.79 -2.06
CA GLN A 64 -8.45 4.80 -3.45
C GLN A 64 -7.36 3.74 -3.66
N PHE A 65 -7.23 3.23 -4.89
CA PHE A 65 -6.11 2.42 -5.31
C PHE A 65 -5.34 3.08 -6.45
N VAL A 66 -4.03 2.89 -6.44
CA VAL A 66 -3.17 3.27 -7.56
C VAL A 66 -2.28 2.08 -7.96
N SER A 67 -2.00 1.94 -9.25
CA SER A 67 -0.95 1.02 -9.73
C SER A 67 0.19 1.77 -10.37
N ILE A 68 1.39 1.19 -10.25
CA ILE A 68 2.62 1.77 -10.81
C ILE A 68 2.87 1.19 -12.19
N GLU A 69 3.24 2.06 -13.14
CA GLU A 69 3.48 1.71 -14.55
C GLU A 69 4.54 0.61 -14.69
N LYS A 70 5.70 0.84 -14.07
CA LYS A 70 6.85 -0.05 -14.15
C LYS A 70 6.64 -1.28 -13.27
N LEU A 71 6.68 -2.48 -13.88
CA LEU A 71 6.72 -3.74 -13.14
C LEU A 71 7.97 -3.82 -12.26
N ILE A 72 7.82 -4.40 -11.08
CA ILE A 72 8.89 -4.47 -10.08
C ILE A 72 9.31 -5.91 -9.79
N ASP A 73 10.54 -6.06 -9.31
CA ASP A 73 10.97 -7.29 -8.64
C ASP A 73 10.13 -7.50 -7.38
N PRO A 74 9.42 -8.63 -7.23
CA PRO A 74 8.61 -8.90 -6.04
C PRO A 74 9.42 -8.88 -4.73
N GLY A 75 10.73 -9.13 -4.77
CA GLY A 75 11.61 -9.06 -3.60
C GLY A 75 11.73 -7.65 -2.99
N LYS A 76 11.33 -6.60 -3.71
CA LYS A 76 11.39 -5.21 -3.23
C LYS A 76 10.23 -4.81 -2.32
N LEU A 77 9.20 -5.66 -2.15
CA LEU A 77 7.99 -5.30 -1.44
C LEU A 77 8.25 -4.81 0.00
N ALA A 78 9.19 -5.45 0.72
CA ALA A 78 9.55 -5.03 2.07
C ALA A 78 10.18 -3.62 2.11
N ASP A 79 11.03 -3.28 1.14
CA ASP A 79 11.61 -1.93 1.02
C ASP A 79 10.56 -0.89 0.68
N ILE A 80 9.63 -1.24 -0.21
CA ILE A 80 8.54 -0.36 -0.60
C ILE A 80 7.62 -0.09 0.58
N LYS A 81 7.32 -1.08 1.44
CA LYS A 81 6.56 -0.82 2.68
C LYS A 81 7.29 0.09 3.65
N HIS A 82 8.62 0.01 3.75
CA HIS A 82 9.40 0.99 4.52
C HIS A 82 9.30 2.39 3.92
N ASP A 83 9.36 2.52 2.61
CA ASP A 83 9.19 3.80 1.93
C ASP A 83 7.78 4.37 2.15
N THR A 84 6.72 3.57 1.99
CA THR A 84 5.34 4.04 2.23
C THR A 84 5.12 4.44 3.69
N ASN A 85 5.65 3.69 4.66
CA ASN A 85 5.58 4.08 6.08
C ASN A 85 6.24 5.45 6.34
N LYS A 86 7.35 5.75 5.66
CA LYS A 86 8.00 7.08 5.77
C LYS A 86 7.16 8.17 5.10
N LEU A 87 6.48 7.87 3.99
CA LEU A 87 5.57 8.80 3.34
C LEU A 87 4.39 9.13 4.27
N GLU A 88 3.78 8.12 4.91
CA GLU A 88 2.72 8.35 5.90
C GLU A 88 3.17 9.28 7.03
N GLN A 89 4.36 9.06 7.61
CA GLN A 89 4.92 9.93 8.65
C GLN A 89 5.15 11.36 8.16
N LYS A 90 5.55 11.54 6.90
CA LYS A 90 5.75 12.87 6.31
C LYS A 90 4.40 13.55 6.07
N LEU A 91 3.41 12.83 5.56
CA LEU A 91 2.04 13.33 5.36
C LEU A 91 1.41 13.75 6.68
N ALA A 92 1.55 12.96 7.74
CA ALA A 92 1.08 13.31 9.07
C ALA A 92 1.68 14.63 9.57
N LYS A 93 2.98 14.85 9.37
CA LYS A 93 3.66 16.11 9.77
C LYS A 93 3.29 17.33 8.92
N GLN A 94 2.82 17.11 7.70
CA GLN A 94 2.43 18.17 6.77
C GLN A 94 0.92 18.46 6.83
N SER A 95 0.16 17.59 7.49
CA SER A 95 -1.28 17.75 7.65
C SER A 95 -1.60 18.98 8.48
N ALA A 96 -2.66 19.69 8.08
CA ALA A 96 -3.25 20.76 8.87
C ALA A 96 -4.20 20.23 9.97
N SER A 97 -4.52 18.93 9.95
CA SER A 97 -5.37 18.28 10.96
C SER A 97 -4.54 17.74 12.12
N ASP A 98 -5.16 17.66 13.30
CA ASP A 98 -4.58 17.05 14.50
C ASP A 98 -4.57 15.50 14.46
N LEU A 99 -4.91 14.91 13.31
CA LEU A 99 -4.97 13.48 13.12
C LEU A 99 -3.56 12.88 13.13
N SER A 100 -3.37 11.83 13.92
CA SER A 100 -2.06 11.19 14.08
C SER A 100 -1.60 10.44 12.82
N ARG A 101 -2.55 9.97 12.00
CA ARG A 101 -2.27 9.23 10.77
C ARG A 101 -3.35 9.52 9.72
N PRO A 102 -3.32 10.71 9.08
CA PRO A 102 -4.33 11.12 8.12
C PRO A 102 -4.28 10.31 6.81
N VAL A 103 -3.22 9.54 6.57
CA VAL A 103 -3.09 8.66 5.41
C VAL A 103 -2.48 7.33 5.83
N ASN A 104 -3.07 6.23 5.34
CA ASN A 104 -2.51 4.88 5.38
C ASN A 104 -2.23 4.41 3.94
N LEU A 105 -1.03 3.88 3.72
CA LEU A 105 -0.49 3.43 2.46
C LEU A 105 -0.07 1.96 2.55
N ASP A 106 -0.84 1.11 1.90
CA ASP A 106 -0.64 -0.34 1.88
C ASP A 106 -0.16 -0.82 0.50
N PRO A 107 1.16 -0.93 0.29
CA PRO A 107 1.70 -1.49 -0.93
C PRO A 107 1.49 -2.99 -1.00
N GLY A 108 1.26 -3.46 -2.22
CA GLY A 108 1.00 -4.85 -2.53
C GLY A 108 1.43 -5.25 -3.94
N LEU A 109 1.39 -6.55 -4.20
CA LEU A 109 1.76 -7.12 -5.49
C LEU A 109 0.57 -7.82 -6.12
N ILE A 110 0.30 -7.49 -7.38
CA ILE A 110 -0.62 -8.23 -8.22
C ILE A 110 0.21 -9.14 -9.14
N GLY A 111 0.04 -10.44 -8.96
CA GLY A 111 0.50 -11.47 -9.89
C GLY A 111 -0.69 -12.19 -10.55
N PRO A 112 -0.44 -13.11 -11.48
CA PRO A 112 -1.51 -13.77 -12.24
C PRO A 112 -2.56 -14.52 -11.42
N SER A 113 -2.22 -14.96 -10.20
CA SER A 113 -3.10 -15.78 -9.36
C SER A 113 -3.36 -15.20 -7.97
N LYS A 114 -2.82 -14.02 -7.66
CA LYS A 114 -2.91 -13.47 -6.30
C LYS A 114 -2.66 -11.96 -6.21
N LEU A 115 -3.32 -11.37 -5.22
CA LEU A 115 -2.96 -10.09 -4.62
C LEU A 115 -2.34 -10.34 -3.24
N ILE A 116 -1.19 -9.73 -3.00
CA ILE A 116 -0.50 -9.75 -1.70
C ILE A 116 -0.42 -8.32 -1.17
N LEU A 117 -0.64 -8.10 0.12
CA LEU A 117 -0.34 -6.84 0.80
C LEU A 117 0.82 -6.99 1.79
N ALA A 118 1.62 -5.95 1.92
CA ALA A 118 2.71 -5.88 2.90
C ALA A 118 2.23 -5.31 4.24
N THR A 119 2.71 -5.87 5.34
CA THR A 119 2.33 -5.46 6.69
C THR A 119 3.48 -5.57 7.68
N THR A 120 3.45 -4.74 8.72
CA THR A 120 4.36 -4.80 9.87
C THR A 120 3.90 -5.81 10.93
N LYS A 121 2.64 -6.25 10.87
CA LYS A 121 2.02 -7.10 11.88
C LYS A 121 2.23 -8.58 11.53
N ASN A 122 2.96 -9.33 12.35
CA ASN A 122 3.06 -10.78 12.18
C ASN A 122 1.73 -11.46 12.57
N TYR A 123 1.36 -12.54 11.87
CA TYR A 123 0.22 -13.38 12.21
C TYR A 123 0.37 -14.79 11.61
N SER A 124 -0.49 -15.74 11.97
CA SER A 124 -0.30 -17.18 11.70
C SER A 124 -0.11 -17.54 10.23
N HIS A 125 -0.77 -16.84 9.30
CA HIS A 125 -0.66 -17.07 7.85
C HIS A 125 0.27 -16.10 7.12
N ARG A 126 0.88 -15.15 7.83
CA ARG A 126 1.70 -14.09 7.22
C ARG A 126 3.14 -14.55 7.03
N ILE A 127 3.66 -14.38 5.82
CA ILE A 127 4.98 -14.88 5.43
C ILE A 127 6.00 -13.76 5.62
N TYR A 128 7.10 -14.04 6.32
CA TYR A 128 8.17 -13.07 6.52
C TYR A 128 8.88 -12.75 5.21
N LEU A 129 9.02 -11.46 4.90
CA LEU A 129 9.68 -10.95 3.69
C LEU A 129 11.11 -10.47 3.94
N GLY A 130 11.58 -10.49 5.19
CA GLY A 130 12.75 -9.73 5.60
C GLY A 130 12.39 -8.33 6.11
N LYS A 131 13.36 -7.65 6.73
CA LYS A 131 13.26 -6.23 7.14
C LYS A 131 12.07 -5.93 8.06
N LYS A 132 11.69 -6.88 8.93
CA LYS A 132 10.51 -6.76 9.83
C LYS A 132 9.18 -6.56 9.09
N MET A 133 9.11 -6.99 7.83
CA MET A 133 7.90 -6.95 7.01
C MET A 133 7.39 -8.35 6.73
N TYR A 134 6.08 -8.44 6.57
CA TYR A 134 5.36 -9.67 6.28
C TYR A 134 4.45 -9.46 5.06
N ALA A 135 4.16 -10.54 4.34
CA ALA A 135 3.20 -10.60 3.26
C ALA A 135 1.96 -11.36 3.70
N GLU A 136 0.80 -10.87 3.31
CA GLU A 136 -0.48 -11.53 3.42
C GLU A 136 -1.11 -11.70 2.03
N VAL A 137 -1.55 -12.91 1.70
CA VAL A 137 -2.36 -13.13 0.49
C VAL A 137 -3.78 -12.66 0.77
N THR A 138 -4.20 -11.59 0.11
CA THR A 138 -5.50 -10.94 0.34
C THR A 138 -6.56 -11.41 -0.64
N LEU A 139 -6.15 -11.80 -1.85
CA LEU A 139 -7.03 -12.38 -2.85
C LEU A 139 -6.29 -13.49 -3.58
N ILE A 140 -6.97 -14.63 -3.73
CA ILE A 140 -6.54 -15.73 -4.58
C ILE A 140 -7.46 -15.70 -5.80
N PHE A 141 -6.85 -15.59 -6.98
CA PHE A 141 -7.57 -15.73 -8.23
C PHE A 141 -7.31 -17.14 -8.75
N ASP A 142 -8.39 -17.89 -8.90
CA ASP A 142 -8.38 -19.22 -9.51
C ASP A 142 -9.17 -19.19 -10.82
N LYS A 143 -8.96 -20.20 -11.65
CA LYS A 143 -9.61 -20.33 -12.96
C LYS A 143 -11.08 -20.70 -12.89
#